data_AF-A0A261A5B3-F1
#
_entry.id   AF-A0A261A5B3-F1
#
_cell.length_a   1.000
_cell.length_b   1.000
_cell.length_c   1.000
_cell.angle_alpha   90.00
_cell.angle_beta   90.00
_cell.angle_gamma   90.00
#
_symmetry.space_group_name_H-M   'P 1'
#
loop_
_entity.id
_entity.type
_entity.pdbx_description
1 polymer ?
#
loop_
_entity_poly.entity_id
_entity_poly.type
_entity_poly.pdbx_seq_one_letter_code
_entity_poly.pdbx_strand_id
1 'polypeptide(L)'
;MVTIEELEEDECLNLYCENSILMELAGEVIEEISETRDLMMDEIELIQIENLIAFQVTIEKETKENEEIYEKTQKKNEEEKMKLEKELEDFLEEKIEEKKKLMEMNRKEKENRVNIEKVFDIVRNWTDIDYVFSQLLGMREALKSTKRMNENNENFKRNTEKIAHRMLNRVHYILKLHESNVKLVKEVLESIDAFLDFVELGMNESYRTGLVIVLNSMKNIPFWTLKEEKCIDRGIDHIQETVREIRDQFFKLPLCQLRSRKSIRQLLWDEIDSFDISVDFEKLKIK
;
A
#
# COMPACT_ATOMS: atom_id res chain seq x y z
N MET A 1 107.85 84.44 35.61
CA MET A 1 107.70 84.24 34.17
C MET A 1 107.26 82.79 34.05
N VAL A 2 105.95 82.58 33.86
CA VAL A 2 105.37 81.24 33.61
C VAL A 2 105.44 81.07 32.09
N THR A 3 106.02 79.98 31.60
CA THR A 3 106.17 79.73 30.15
C THR A 3 104.86 79.22 29.56
N ILE A 4 104.64 79.44 28.25
CA ILE A 4 103.46 78.92 27.54
C ILE A 4 103.37 77.39 27.66
N GLU A 5 104.53 76.70 27.72
CA GLU A 5 104.63 75.26 27.97
C GLU A 5 104.06 74.82 29.34
N GLU A 6 104.24 75.63 30.41
CA GLU A 6 103.69 75.31 31.74
C GLU A 6 102.16 75.48 31.79
N LEU A 7 101.58 76.41 31.02
CA LEU A 7 100.13 76.58 30.88
C LEU A 7 99.49 75.49 30.00
N GLU A 8 100.17 75.03 28.94
CA GLU A 8 99.73 73.92 28.09
C GLU A 8 99.83 72.56 28.80
N GLU A 9 100.82 72.36 29.68
CA GLU A 9 100.92 71.16 30.54
C GLU A 9 99.79 71.08 31.57
N ASP A 10 99.44 72.19 32.24
CA ASP A 10 98.33 72.25 33.21
C ASP A 10 96.97 72.03 32.53
N GLU A 11 96.77 72.55 31.31
CA GLU A 11 95.54 72.34 30.53
C GLU A 11 95.41 70.89 30.04
N CYS A 12 96.54 70.27 29.65
CA CYS A 12 96.60 68.86 29.26
C CYS A 12 96.33 67.91 30.45
N LEU A 13 96.87 68.23 31.63
CA LEU A 13 96.61 67.51 32.89
C LEU A 13 95.14 67.62 33.34
N ASN A 14 94.54 68.81 33.21
CA ASN A 14 93.12 69.02 33.53
C ASN A 14 92.21 68.26 32.57
N LEU A 15 92.49 68.29 31.26
CA LEU A 15 91.75 67.50 30.27
C LEU A 15 91.90 66.00 30.54
N TYR A 16 93.07 65.52 30.96
CA TYR A 16 93.27 64.12 31.34
C TYR A 16 92.45 63.74 32.58
N CYS A 17 92.40 64.60 33.59
CA CYS A 17 91.55 64.41 34.78
C CYS A 17 90.06 64.40 34.43
N GLU A 18 89.59 65.36 33.63
CA GLU A 18 88.20 65.41 33.17
C GLU A 18 87.83 64.17 32.37
N ASN A 19 88.70 63.71 31.49
CA ASN A 19 88.48 62.50 30.70
C ASN A 19 88.47 61.24 31.57
N SER A 20 89.31 61.19 32.62
CA SER A 20 89.29 60.11 33.62
C SER A 20 87.97 60.09 34.40
N ILE A 21 87.49 61.24 34.87
CA ILE A 21 86.22 61.37 35.60
C ILE A 21 85.05 60.98 34.68
N LEU A 22 85.07 61.40 33.43
CA LEU A 22 84.04 61.05 32.43
C LEU A 22 84.04 59.55 32.11
N MET A 23 85.21 58.90 32.06
CA MET A 23 85.30 57.44 31.88
C MET A 23 84.74 56.68 33.09
N GLU A 24 84.98 57.16 34.31
CA GLU A 24 84.45 56.56 35.54
C GLU A 24 82.93 56.70 35.61
N LEU A 25 82.40 57.91 35.38
CA LEU A 25 80.95 58.17 35.27
C LEU A 25 80.29 57.37 34.13
N ALA A 26 80.95 57.24 32.98
CA ALA A 26 80.44 56.42 31.89
C ALA A 26 80.40 54.93 32.26
N GLY A 27 81.36 54.46 33.06
CA GLY A 27 81.37 53.11 33.62
C GLY A 27 80.18 52.87 34.56
N GLU A 28 79.96 53.77 35.51
CA GLU A 28 78.83 53.72 36.45
C GLU A 28 77.48 53.71 35.71
N VAL A 29 77.30 54.58 34.72
CA VAL A 29 76.08 54.63 33.89
C VAL A 29 75.85 53.33 33.12
N ILE A 30 76.91 52.71 32.59
CA ILE A 30 76.81 51.43 31.88
C ILE A 30 76.40 50.31 32.85
N GLU A 31 76.93 50.32 34.07
CA GLU A 31 76.61 49.35 35.11
C GLU A 31 75.15 49.49 35.55
N GLU A 32 74.66 50.70 35.83
CA GLU A 32 73.25 50.97 36.15
C GLU A 32 72.30 50.58 35.00
N ILE A 33 72.69 50.83 33.74
CA ILE A 33 71.92 50.40 32.57
C ILE A 33 71.87 48.87 32.49
N SER A 34 72.97 48.18 32.79
CA SER A 34 73.02 46.72 32.78
C SER A 34 72.14 46.12 33.88
N GLU A 35 72.21 46.63 35.10
CA GLU A 35 71.37 46.19 36.22
C GLU A 35 69.88 46.44 35.93
N THR A 36 69.54 47.61 35.40
CA THR A 36 68.16 47.94 35.01
C THR A 36 67.65 47.02 33.91
N ARG A 37 68.50 46.71 32.92
CA ARG A 37 68.15 45.78 31.83
C ARG A 37 67.88 44.38 32.37
N ASP A 38 68.71 43.88 33.28
CA ASP A 38 68.54 42.53 33.85
C ASP A 38 67.24 42.45 34.65
N LEU A 39 66.93 43.46 35.47
CA LEU A 39 65.64 43.56 36.18
C LEU A 39 64.44 43.60 35.23
N MET A 40 64.54 44.36 34.13
CA MET A 40 63.48 44.41 33.11
C MET A 40 63.30 43.06 32.39
N MET A 41 64.39 42.33 32.15
CA MET A 41 64.31 40.99 31.54
C MET A 41 63.63 40.00 32.47
N ASP A 42 63.96 40.00 33.76
CA ASP A 42 63.31 39.17 34.77
C ASP A 42 61.80 39.47 34.87
N GLU A 43 61.41 40.75 34.82
CA GLU A 43 60.00 41.17 34.85
C GLU A 43 59.24 40.75 33.57
N ILE A 44 59.88 40.87 32.40
CA ILE A 44 59.30 40.40 31.13
C ILE A 44 59.11 38.87 31.16
N GLU A 45 60.07 38.11 31.68
CA GLU A 45 59.96 36.65 31.81
C GLU A 45 58.81 36.27 32.75
N LEU A 46 58.67 36.97 33.88
CA LEU A 46 57.56 36.77 34.81
C LEU A 46 56.19 37.01 34.14
N ILE A 47 56.04 38.11 33.42
CA ILE A 47 54.81 38.43 32.68
C ILE A 47 54.51 37.36 31.60
N GLN A 48 55.53 36.86 30.92
CA GLN A 48 55.35 35.79 29.93
C GLN A 48 54.88 34.49 30.57
N ILE A 49 55.44 34.12 31.73
CA ILE A 49 55.04 32.94 32.49
C ILE A 49 53.57 33.07 32.95
N GLU A 50 53.19 34.22 33.52
CA GLU A 50 51.83 34.46 33.98
C GLU A 50 50.81 34.40 32.83
N ASN A 51 51.15 34.98 31.68
CA ASN A 51 50.32 34.90 30.47
C ASN A 51 50.18 33.46 29.98
N LEU A 52 51.27 32.68 29.95
CA LEU A 52 51.22 31.27 29.55
C LEU A 52 50.32 30.45 30.49
N ILE A 53 50.41 30.68 31.80
CA ILE A 53 49.53 30.02 32.78
C ILE A 53 48.06 30.42 32.55
N ALA A 54 47.79 31.70 32.33
CA ALA A 54 46.42 32.17 32.04
C ALA A 54 45.85 31.56 30.75
N PHE A 55 46.67 31.46 29.70
CA PHE A 55 46.29 30.77 28.45
C PHE A 55 46.01 29.30 28.67
N GLN A 56 46.87 28.59 29.42
CA GLN A 56 46.70 27.18 29.75
C GLN A 56 45.35 26.94 30.47
N VAL A 57 45.05 27.75 31.48
CA VAL A 57 43.77 27.67 32.23
C VAL A 57 42.57 27.90 31.32
N THR A 58 42.68 28.84 30.39
CA THR A 58 41.61 29.15 29.43
C THR A 58 41.37 27.97 28.48
N ILE A 59 42.44 27.39 27.92
CA ILE A 59 42.37 26.23 27.03
C ILE A 59 41.74 25.04 27.75
N GLU A 60 42.17 24.74 28.98
CA GLU A 60 41.62 23.63 29.78
C GLU A 60 40.13 23.80 30.09
N LYS A 61 39.69 25.05 30.30
CA LYS A 61 38.28 25.35 30.52
C LYS A 61 37.47 25.16 29.24
N GLU A 62 37.94 25.69 28.12
CA GLU A 62 37.29 25.53 26.82
C GLU A 62 37.23 24.06 26.37
N THR A 63 38.27 23.27 26.65
CA THR A 63 38.26 21.82 26.34
C THR A 63 37.19 21.10 27.15
N LYS A 64 37.10 21.36 28.46
CA LYS A 64 36.04 20.76 29.30
C LYS A 64 34.64 21.17 28.85
N GLU A 65 34.43 22.45 28.53
CA GLU A 65 33.15 22.93 28.02
C GLU A 65 32.78 22.25 26.68
N ASN A 66 33.75 22.10 25.77
CA ASN A 66 33.54 21.39 24.50
C ASN A 66 33.28 19.89 24.68
N GLU A 67 33.96 19.22 25.61
CA GLU A 67 33.71 17.81 25.95
C GLU A 67 32.29 17.64 26.49
N GLU A 68 31.83 18.51 27.39
CA GLU A 68 30.46 18.48 27.89
C GLU A 68 29.41 18.71 26.80
N ILE A 69 29.66 19.63 25.86
CA ILE A 69 28.78 19.87 24.71
C ILE A 69 28.74 18.64 23.80
N TYR A 70 29.90 18.02 23.54
CA TYR A 70 30.00 16.83 22.72
C TYR A 70 29.19 15.67 23.32
N GLU A 71 29.38 15.37 24.61
CA GLU A 71 28.64 14.30 25.29
C GLU A 71 27.13 14.54 25.29
N LYS A 72 26.68 15.79 25.55
CA LYS A 72 25.25 16.14 25.49
C LYS A 72 24.68 15.95 24.10
N THR A 73 25.43 16.34 23.07
CA THR A 73 25.01 16.20 21.67
C THR A 73 24.96 14.73 21.25
N GLN A 74 25.94 13.93 21.67
CA GLN A 74 25.97 12.50 21.40
C GLN A 74 24.77 11.78 22.02
N LYS A 75 24.45 12.06 23.30
CA LYS A 75 23.27 11.49 23.97
C LYS A 75 21.97 11.87 23.25
N LYS A 76 21.84 13.14 22.85
CA LYS A 76 20.66 13.60 22.11
C LYS A 76 20.51 12.88 20.77
N ASN A 77 21.60 12.70 20.03
CA ASN A 77 21.60 11.97 18.76
C ASN A 77 21.26 10.49 18.96
N GLU A 78 21.75 9.85 20.01
CA GLU A 78 21.39 8.45 20.35
C GLU A 78 19.91 8.31 20.72
N GLU A 79 19.36 9.25 21.48
CA GLU A 79 17.92 9.29 21.80
C GLU A 79 17.04 9.51 20.56
N GLU A 80 17.41 10.44 19.68
CA GLU A 80 16.70 10.69 18.42
C GLU A 80 16.78 9.48 17.48
N LYS A 81 17.96 8.84 17.40
CA LYS A 81 18.15 7.62 16.62
C LYS A 81 17.25 6.49 17.13
N MET A 82 17.23 6.23 18.44
CA MET A 82 16.35 5.21 19.03
C MET A 82 14.87 5.49 18.78
N LYS A 83 14.44 6.77 18.84
CA LYS A 83 13.04 7.14 18.51
C LYS A 83 12.71 6.87 17.05
N LEU A 84 13.58 7.29 16.13
CA LEU A 84 13.38 7.08 14.69
C LEU A 84 13.39 5.60 14.30
N GLU A 85 14.29 4.80 14.90
CA GLU A 85 14.33 3.35 14.70
C GLU A 85 13.01 2.71 15.15
N LYS A 86 12.49 3.13 16.30
CA LYS A 86 11.20 2.63 16.80
C LYS A 86 10.02 3.06 15.93
N GLU A 87 9.96 4.33 15.52
CA GLU A 87 8.91 4.83 14.62
C GLU A 87 8.92 4.09 13.28
N LEU A 88 10.11 3.76 12.77
CA LEU A 88 10.26 2.96 11.55
C LEU A 88 9.80 1.52 11.75
N GLU A 89 10.15 0.89 12.88
CA GLU A 89 9.68 -0.45 13.22
C GLU A 89 8.15 -0.51 13.33
N ASP A 90 7.53 0.43 14.06
CA ASP A 90 6.08 0.52 14.22
C ASP A 90 5.38 0.71 12.85
N PHE A 91 5.92 1.60 11.99
CA PHE A 91 5.40 1.81 10.63
C PHE A 91 5.53 0.56 9.75
N LEU A 92 6.67 -0.13 9.80
CA LEU A 92 6.88 -1.35 9.03
C LEU A 92 5.94 -2.47 9.50
N GLU A 93 5.70 -2.59 10.81
CA GLU A 93 4.80 -3.59 11.35
C GLU A 93 3.35 -3.34 10.92
N GLU A 94 2.89 -2.07 10.97
CA GLU A 94 1.58 -1.66 10.44
C GLU A 94 1.44 -2.02 8.95
N LYS A 95 2.47 -1.71 8.14
CA LYS A 95 2.46 -2.01 6.71
C LYS A 95 2.49 -3.51 6.41
N ILE A 96 3.23 -4.31 7.18
CA ILE A 96 3.25 -5.76 7.04
C ILE A 96 1.86 -6.33 7.35
N GLU A 97 1.21 -5.86 8.41
CA GLU A 97 -0.12 -6.34 8.80
C GLU A 97 -1.20 -5.95 7.77
N GLU A 98 -1.13 -4.73 7.25
CA GLU A 98 -1.98 -4.28 6.14
C GLU A 98 -1.81 -5.17 4.90
N LYS A 99 -0.57 -5.49 4.52
CA LYS A 99 -0.28 -6.38 3.38
C LYS A 99 -0.74 -7.81 3.62
N LYS A 100 -0.62 -8.35 4.85
CA LYS A 100 -1.18 -9.66 5.20
C LYS A 100 -2.70 -9.70 5.02
N LYS A 101 -3.41 -8.66 5.47
CA LYS A 101 -4.87 -8.54 5.27
C LYS A 101 -5.22 -8.51 3.77
N LEU A 102 -4.49 -7.75 2.97
CA LEU A 102 -4.68 -7.70 1.51
C LEU A 102 -4.40 -9.06 0.83
N MET A 103 -3.37 -9.79 1.26
CA MET A 103 -3.08 -11.14 0.74
C MET A 103 -4.18 -12.14 1.09
N GLU A 104 -4.70 -12.11 2.32
CA GLU A 104 -5.81 -12.97 2.74
C GLU A 104 -7.10 -12.64 1.97
N MET A 105 -7.40 -11.35 1.75
CA MET A 105 -8.51 -10.95 0.89
C MET A 105 -8.32 -11.43 -0.56
N ASN A 106 -7.10 -11.41 -1.11
CA ASN A 106 -6.81 -11.91 -2.47
C ASN A 106 -7.02 -13.42 -2.58
N ARG A 107 -6.60 -14.17 -1.56
CA ARG A 107 -6.84 -15.61 -1.50
C ARG A 107 -8.34 -15.91 -1.51
N LYS A 108 -9.10 -15.24 -0.64
CA LYS A 108 -10.57 -15.37 -0.59
C LYS A 108 -11.23 -14.91 -1.90
N GLU A 109 -10.72 -13.86 -2.57
CA GLU A 109 -11.22 -13.43 -3.90
C GLU A 109 -11.11 -14.55 -4.94
N LYS A 110 -9.99 -15.27 -4.96
CA LYS A 110 -9.79 -16.41 -5.88
C LYS A 110 -10.72 -17.57 -5.59
N GLU A 111 -10.88 -17.93 -4.32
CA GLU A 111 -11.79 -19.00 -3.90
C GLU A 111 -13.24 -18.64 -4.27
N ASN A 112 -13.64 -17.39 -4.07
CA ASN A 112 -14.99 -16.91 -4.35
C ASN A 112 -15.26 -16.66 -5.84
N ARG A 113 -14.22 -16.38 -6.65
CA ARG A 113 -14.36 -16.30 -8.12
C ARG A 113 -14.96 -17.56 -8.72
N VAL A 114 -14.57 -18.73 -8.22
CA VAL A 114 -15.12 -20.02 -8.66
C VAL A 114 -16.62 -20.07 -8.37
N ASN A 115 -17.04 -19.66 -7.18
CA ASN A 115 -18.47 -19.62 -6.79
C ASN A 115 -19.25 -18.57 -7.60
N ILE A 116 -18.66 -17.42 -7.90
CA ILE A 116 -19.24 -16.40 -8.78
C ILE A 116 -19.49 -16.99 -10.18
N GLU A 117 -18.49 -17.66 -10.75
CA GLU A 117 -18.61 -18.31 -12.06
C GLU A 117 -19.72 -19.36 -12.06
N LYS A 118 -19.82 -20.20 -11.02
CA LYS A 118 -20.93 -21.15 -10.84
C LYS A 118 -22.30 -20.46 -10.80
N VAL A 119 -22.44 -19.34 -10.09
CA VAL A 119 -23.69 -18.55 -10.07
C VAL A 119 -24.04 -18.05 -11.47
N PHE A 120 -23.07 -17.55 -12.23
CA PHE A 120 -23.32 -17.11 -13.62
C PHE A 120 -23.68 -18.28 -14.55
N ASP A 121 -23.09 -19.46 -14.35
CA ASP A 121 -23.47 -20.66 -15.10
C ASP A 121 -24.89 -21.13 -14.75
N ILE A 122 -25.30 -21.05 -13.48
CA ILE A 122 -26.68 -21.33 -13.05
C ILE A 122 -27.66 -20.41 -13.78
N VAL A 123 -27.36 -19.11 -13.83
CA VAL A 123 -28.16 -18.08 -14.51
C VAL A 123 -28.24 -18.35 -16.01
N ARG A 124 -27.11 -18.70 -16.65
CA ARG A 124 -27.07 -19.02 -18.08
C ARG A 124 -27.96 -20.22 -18.40
N ASN A 125 -27.78 -21.32 -17.66
CA ASN A 125 -28.60 -22.52 -17.83
C ASN A 125 -30.08 -22.24 -17.60
N TRP A 126 -30.44 -21.37 -16.65
CA TRP A 126 -31.84 -20.99 -16.42
C TRP A 126 -32.43 -20.17 -17.57
N THR A 127 -31.63 -19.26 -18.12
CA THR A 127 -32.01 -18.46 -19.29
C THR A 127 -32.22 -19.35 -20.51
N ASP A 128 -31.35 -20.35 -20.70
CA ASP A 128 -31.49 -21.34 -21.76
C ASP A 128 -32.74 -22.21 -21.58
N ILE A 129 -33.09 -22.59 -20.34
CA ILE A 129 -34.34 -23.30 -20.04
C ILE A 129 -35.55 -22.44 -20.45
N ASP A 130 -35.62 -21.17 -20.02
CA ASP A 130 -36.73 -20.25 -20.37
C ASP A 130 -36.86 -20.05 -21.90
N TYR A 131 -35.72 -19.90 -22.58
CA TYR A 131 -35.68 -19.82 -24.04
C TYR A 131 -36.23 -21.08 -24.71
N VAL A 132 -35.84 -22.26 -24.24
CA VAL A 132 -36.32 -23.55 -24.78
C VAL A 132 -37.81 -23.73 -24.50
N PHE A 133 -38.33 -23.28 -23.36
CA PHE A 133 -39.78 -23.24 -23.09
C PHE A 133 -40.52 -22.36 -24.09
N SER A 134 -39.97 -21.21 -24.44
CA SER A 134 -40.56 -20.33 -25.46
C SER A 134 -40.61 -21.00 -26.84
N GLN A 135 -39.60 -21.81 -27.19
CA GLN A 135 -39.63 -22.61 -28.42
C GLN A 135 -40.69 -23.74 -28.36
N LEU A 136 -40.84 -24.41 -27.22
CA LEU A 136 -41.86 -25.44 -27.02
C LEU A 136 -43.27 -24.88 -27.21
N LEU A 137 -43.54 -23.65 -26.74
CA LEU A 137 -44.81 -22.96 -26.98
C LEU A 137 -45.07 -22.72 -28.48
N GLY A 138 -44.09 -22.19 -29.21
CA GLY A 138 -44.23 -21.96 -30.65
C GLY A 138 -44.49 -23.26 -31.42
N MET A 139 -43.84 -24.36 -31.02
CA MET A 139 -44.10 -25.69 -31.59
C MET A 139 -45.50 -26.21 -31.23
N ARG A 140 -45.98 -25.97 -30.00
CA ARG A 140 -47.33 -26.31 -29.54
C ARG A 140 -48.41 -25.56 -30.35
N GLU A 141 -48.21 -24.28 -30.60
CA GLU A 141 -49.13 -23.46 -31.40
C GLU A 141 -49.16 -23.90 -32.87
N ALA A 142 -47.99 -24.22 -33.44
CA ALA A 142 -47.88 -24.80 -34.78
C ALA A 142 -48.62 -26.16 -34.88
N LEU A 143 -48.51 -27.01 -33.85
CA LEU A 143 -49.27 -28.28 -33.75
C LEU A 143 -50.79 -28.05 -33.64
N LYS A 144 -51.23 -27.08 -32.85
CA LYS A 144 -52.65 -26.71 -32.74
C LYS A 144 -53.21 -26.20 -34.09
N SER A 145 -52.41 -25.44 -34.83
CA SER A 145 -52.79 -24.85 -36.11
C SER A 145 -52.84 -25.89 -37.23
N THR A 146 -51.90 -26.84 -37.24
CA THR A 146 -51.89 -27.94 -38.19
C THR A 146 -53.02 -28.93 -37.96
N LYS A 147 -53.41 -29.22 -36.70
CA LYS A 147 -54.59 -30.06 -36.38
C LYS A 147 -55.92 -29.53 -36.94
N ARG A 148 -56.01 -28.23 -37.28
CA ARG A 148 -57.20 -27.64 -37.92
C ARG A 148 -57.27 -27.93 -39.43
N MET A 149 -56.23 -28.51 -40.03
CA MET A 149 -56.18 -28.88 -41.46
C MET A 149 -56.17 -30.42 -41.62
N ASN A 150 -57.22 -30.95 -42.25
CA ASN A 150 -57.45 -32.35 -42.68
C ASN A 150 -56.52 -33.44 -42.08
N GLU A 151 -57.04 -34.17 -41.09
CA GLU A 151 -56.35 -35.25 -40.37
C GLU A 151 -56.00 -36.49 -41.23
N ASN A 152 -56.61 -36.65 -42.42
CA ASN A 152 -56.42 -37.82 -43.30
C ASN A 152 -55.25 -37.70 -44.29
N ASN A 153 -54.41 -36.67 -44.21
CA ASN A 153 -53.27 -36.49 -45.12
C ASN A 153 -51.99 -37.14 -44.53
N GLU A 154 -51.35 -38.08 -45.23
CA GLU A 154 -50.09 -38.71 -44.76
C GLU A 154 -48.99 -37.68 -44.44
N ASN A 155 -48.95 -36.56 -45.18
CA ASN A 155 -48.02 -35.47 -44.92
C ASN A 155 -48.30 -34.75 -43.59
N PHE A 156 -49.56 -34.70 -43.14
CA PHE A 156 -49.95 -34.14 -41.86
C PHE A 156 -49.46 -35.01 -40.69
N LYS A 157 -49.63 -36.33 -40.80
CA LYS A 157 -49.14 -37.29 -39.79
C LYS A 157 -47.62 -37.22 -39.64
N ARG A 158 -46.89 -37.23 -40.77
CA ARG A 158 -45.41 -37.13 -40.79
C ARG A 158 -44.89 -35.80 -40.21
N ASN A 159 -45.58 -34.69 -40.47
CA ASN A 159 -45.20 -33.39 -39.91
C ASN A 159 -45.48 -33.29 -38.40
N THR A 160 -46.61 -33.84 -37.95
CA THR A 160 -46.97 -33.91 -36.53
C THR A 160 -45.96 -34.75 -35.74
N GLU A 161 -45.55 -35.90 -36.28
CA GLU A 161 -44.52 -36.76 -35.70
C GLU A 161 -43.15 -36.06 -35.62
N LYS A 162 -42.76 -35.32 -36.68
CA LYS A 162 -41.51 -34.52 -36.67
C LYS A 162 -41.53 -33.44 -35.60
N ILE A 163 -42.65 -32.72 -35.44
CA ILE A 163 -42.74 -31.67 -34.41
C ILE A 163 -42.73 -32.29 -33.01
N ALA A 164 -43.48 -33.38 -32.79
CA ALA A 164 -43.47 -34.11 -31.51
C ALA A 164 -42.08 -34.62 -31.14
N HIS A 165 -41.33 -35.18 -32.11
CA HIS A 165 -39.95 -35.63 -31.88
C HIS A 165 -39.02 -34.46 -31.53
N ARG A 166 -39.15 -33.31 -32.19
CA ARG A 166 -38.37 -32.10 -31.84
C ARG A 166 -38.69 -31.59 -30.44
N MET A 167 -39.97 -31.58 -30.06
CA MET A 167 -40.40 -31.19 -28.71
C MET A 167 -39.80 -32.12 -27.65
N LEU A 168 -39.82 -33.44 -27.90
CA LEU A 168 -39.20 -34.41 -26.99
C LEU A 168 -37.69 -34.19 -26.83
N ASN A 169 -36.96 -33.89 -27.90
CA ASN A 169 -35.54 -33.57 -27.83
C ASN A 169 -35.27 -32.29 -27.02
N ARG A 170 -36.15 -31.29 -27.13
CA ARG A 170 -36.08 -30.05 -26.31
C ARG A 170 -36.38 -30.32 -24.84
N VAL A 171 -37.34 -31.18 -24.52
CA VAL A 171 -37.61 -31.63 -23.14
C VAL A 171 -36.39 -32.36 -22.55
N HIS A 172 -35.74 -33.24 -23.31
CA HIS A 172 -34.50 -33.88 -22.87
C HIS A 172 -33.38 -32.86 -22.60
N TYR A 173 -33.30 -31.83 -23.43
CA TYR A 173 -32.33 -30.74 -23.22
C TYR A 173 -32.63 -29.94 -21.94
N ILE A 174 -33.89 -29.59 -21.67
CA ILE A 174 -34.31 -28.94 -20.41
C ILE A 174 -33.90 -29.80 -19.20
N LEU A 175 -34.17 -31.11 -19.25
CA LEU A 175 -33.83 -32.01 -18.14
C LEU A 175 -32.33 -32.07 -17.90
N LYS A 176 -31.53 -32.15 -18.97
CA LYS A 176 -30.06 -32.13 -18.87
C LYS A 176 -29.55 -30.83 -18.24
N LEU A 177 -30.08 -29.68 -18.67
CA LEU A 177 -29.73 -28.38 -18.09
C LEU A 177 -30.15 -28.29 -16.63
N HIS A 178 -31.34 -28.78 -16.29
CA HIS A 178 -31.83 -28.78 -14.92
C HIS A 178 -30.99 -29.67 -14.00
N GLU A 179 -30.63 -30.88 -14.42
CA GLU A 179 -29.72 -31.76 -13.66
C GLU A 179 -28.38 -31.08 -13.38
N SER A 180 -27.80 -30.44 -14.40
CA SER A 180 -26.57 -29.65 -14.26
C SER A 180 -26.76 -28.50 -13.27
N ASN A 181 -27.89 -27.79 -13.34
CA ASN A 181 -28.19 -26.69 -12.43
C ASN A 181 -28.42 -27.15 -11.00
N VAL A 182 -29.14 -28.24 -10.77
CA VAL A 182 -29.34 -28.79 -9.43
C VAL A 182 -28.00 -29.13 -8.79
N LYS A 183 -27.05 -29.67 -9.56
CA LYS A 183 -25.69 -29.94 -9.08
C LYS A 183 -24.97 -28.64 -8.69
N LEU A 184 -24.90 -27.66 -9.59
CA LEU A 184 -24.23 -26.38 -9.33
C LEU A 184 -24.86 -25.64 -8.15
N VAL A 185 -26.19 -25.60 -8.08
CA VAL A 185 -26.96 -24.99 -6.99
C VAL A 185 -26.62 -25.64 -5.65
N LYS A 186 -26.48 -26.97 -5.58
CA LYS A 186 -26.06 -27.66 -4.35
C LYS A 186 -24.65 -27.23 -3.92
N GLU A 187 -23.69 -27.27 -4.83
CA GLU A 187 -22.31 -26.88 -4.55
C GLU A 187 -22.19 -25.41 -4.09
N VAL A 188 -22.96 -24.50 -4.70
CA VAL A 188 -22.99 -23.09 -4.29
C VAL A 188 -23.64 -22.93 -2.91
N LEU A 189 -24.74 -23.64 -2.63
CA LEU A 189 -25.42 -23.56 -1.33
C LEU A 189 -24.62 -24.17 -0.18
N GLU A 190 -23.77 -25.17 -0.43
CA GLU A 190 -22.87 -25.74 0.58
C GLU A 190 -21.81 -24.74 1.07
N SER A 191 -21.46 -23.75 0.25
CA SER A 191 -20.45 -22.73 0.56
C SER A 191 -21.02 -21.32 0.65
N ILE A 192 -22.35 -21.17 0.68
CA ILE A 192 -23.00 -19.87 0.49
C ILE A 192 -22.76 -18.89 1.63
N ASP A 193 -22.69 -19.37 2.87
CA ASP A 193 -22.46 -18.49 4.03
C ASP A 193 -21.06 -17.86 3.95
N ALA A 194 -20.02 -18.69 3.75
CA ALA A 194 -18.65 -18.20 3.55
C ALA A 194 -18.48 -17.34 2.30
N PHE A 195 -19.23 -17.66 1.23
CA PHE A 195 -19.24 -16.90 -0.01
C PHE A 195 -19.88 -15.51 0.17
N LEU A 196 -21.03 -15.45 0.84
CA LEU A 196 -21.75 -14.21 1.08
C LEU A 196 -21.03 -13.32 2.09
N ASP A 197 -20.37 -13.88 3.10
CA ASP A 197 -19.55 -13.14 4.08
C ASP A 197 -18.34 -12.47 3.45
N PHE A 198 -17.82 -13.00 2.35
CA PHE A 198 -16.78 -12.32 1.58
C PHE A 198 -17.32 -11.19 0.69
N VAL A 199 -18.57 -11.28 0.21
CA VAL A 199 -19.21 -10.25 -0.63
C VAL A 199 -19.75 -9.09 0.24
N GLU A 200 -19.12 -8.82 1.39
CA GLU A 200 -19.51 -7.83 2.40
C GLU A 200 -19.46 -6.36 1.93
N LEU A 201 -19.16 -6.09 0.66
CA LEU A 201 -19.04 -4.73 0.12
C LEU A 201 -20.16 -4.32 -0.86
N GLY A 202 -21.14 -5.19 -1.17
CA GLY A 202 -22.09 -4.90 -2.26
C GLY A 202 -23.55 -5.34 -2.07
N MET A 203 -23.81 -6.51 -1.48
CA MET A 203 -25.17 -7.05 -1.41
C MET A 203 -25.77 -6.87 -0.01
N ASN A 204 -26.86 -6.12 0.08
CA ASN A 204 -27.61 -6.00 1.34
C ASN A 204 -28.15 -7.37 1.80
N GLU A 205 -28.49 -7.48 3.09
CA GLU A 205 -28.97 -8.73 3.71
C GLU A 205 -30.24 -9.28 3.02
N SER A 206 -31.11 -8.40 2.51
CA SER A 206 -32.29 -8.83 1.75
C SER A 206 -31.95 -9.50 0.41
N TYR A 207 -30.89 -9.06 -0.29
CA TYR A 207 -30.42 -9.68 -1.52
C TYR A 207 -29.65 -10.98 -1.26
N ARG A 208 -28.94 -11.07 -0.12
CA ARG A 208 -28.30 -12.31 0.35
C ARG A 208 -29.35 -13.40 0.58
N THR A 209 -30.38 -13.07 1.36
CA THR A 209 -31.53 -13.97 1.61
C THR A 209 -32.28 -14.30 0.32
N GLY A 210 -32.48 -13.29 -0.53
CA GLY A 210 -33.10 -13.46 -1.85
C GLY A 210 -32.36 -14.46 -2.74
N LEU A 211 -31.02 -14.39 -2.81
CA LEU A 211 -30.21 -15.34 -3.58
C LEU A 211 -30.37 -16.77 -3.07
N VAL A 212 -30.33 -16.97 -1.75
CA VAL A 212 -30.52 -18.30 -1.13
C VAL A 212 -31.91 -18.87 -1.42
N ILE A 213 -32.96 -18.05 -1.32
CA ILE A 213 -34.34 -18.45 -1.63
C ILE A 213 -34.44 -18.87 -3.09
N VAL A 214 -33.96 -18.03 -4.01
CA VAL A 214 -34.04 -18.29 -5.45
C VAL A 214 -33.28 -19.57 -5.83
N LEU A 215 -32.05 -19.75 -5.32
CA LEU A 215 -31.26 -20.96 -5.55
C LEU A 215 -31.98 -22.21 -5.02
N ASN A 216 -32.62 -22.15 -3.85
CA ASN A 216 -33.37 -23.28 -3.32
C ASN A 216 -34.62 -23.61 -4.14
N SER A 217 -35.35 -22.60 -4.63
CA SER A 217 -36.53 -22.77 -5.50
C SER A 217 -36.20 -23.51 -6.80
N MET A 218 -34.96 -23.44 -7.28
CA MET A 218 -34.51 -24.14 -8.49
C MET A 218 -34.33 -25.65 -8.33
N LYS A 219 -34.26 -26.18 -7.10
CA LYS A 219 -33.93 -27.61 -6.89
C LYS A 219 -35.07 -28.57 -7.17
N ASN A 220 -36.31 -28.11 -7.01
CA ASN A 220 -37.47 -28.98 -6.82
C ASN A 220 -38.54 -28.80 -7.92
N ILE A 221 -38.16 -28.28 -9.09
CA ILE A 221 -39.11 -28.14 -10.20
C ILE A 221 -39.32 -29.51 -10.85
N PRO A 222 -40.58 -29.99 -10.97
CA PRO A 222 -40.87 -31.33 -11.46
C PRO A 222 -40.76 -31.43 -12.98
N PHE A 223 -39.62 -31.08 -13.58
CA PHE A 223 -39.43 -31.15 -15.03
C PHE A 223 -39.58 -32.57 -15.61
N TRP A 224 -39.52 -33.61 -14.78
CA TRP A 224 -39.76 -34.99 -15.21
C TRP A 224 -41.17 -35.19 -15.79
N THR A 225 -42.17 -34.42 -15.33
CA THR A 225 -43.55 -34.55 -15.83
C THR A 225 -43.66 -34.15 -17.30
N LEU A 226 -42.71 -33.37 -17.83
CA LEU A 226 -42.63 -33.02 -19.25
C LEU A 226 -42.38 -34.21 -20.19
N LYS A 227 -41.85 -35.33 -19.66
CA LYS A 227 -41.67 -36.58 -20.42
C LYS A 227 -42.97 -37.40 -20.50
N GLU A 228 -43.83 -37.27 -19.49
CA GLU A 228 -45.03 -38.09 -19.30
C GLU A 228 -46.28 -37.38 -19.85
N GLU A 229 -46.38 -36.07 -19.68
CA GLU A 229 -47.39 -35.24 -20.31
C GLU A 229 -47.05 -35.07 -21.81
N LYS A 230 -48.02 -35.33 -22.69
CA LYS A 230 -47.89 -34.82 -24.07
C LYS A 230 -47.70 -33.32 -23.92
N CYS A 231 -46.70 -32.73 -24.59
CA CYS A 231 -46.31 -31.32 -24.43
C CYS A 231 -47.37 -30.29 -24.93
N ILE A 232 -48.64 -30.59 -24.74
CA ILE A 232 -49.85 -29.95 -25.24
C ILE A 232 -50.77 -29.59 -24.05
N ASP A 233 -50.55 -30.18 -22.87
CA ASP A 233 -51.40 -30.05 -21.68
C ASP A 233 -51.04 -28.84 -20.79
N ARG A 234 -51.94 -28.53 -19.83
CA ARG A 234 -51.85 -27.38 -18.90
C ARG A 234 -50.64 -27.45 -17.95
N GLY A 235 -50.05 -28.62 -17.73
CA GLY A 235 -48.90 -28.77 -16.82
C GLY A 235 -47.63 -28.07 -17.33
N ILE A 236 -47.46 -27.92 -18.65
CA ILE A 236 -46.40 -27.09 -19.23
C ILE A 236 -46.56 -25.62 -18.83
N ASP A 237 -47.79 -25.10 -18.82
CA ASP A 237 -48.04 -23.69 -18.54
C ASP A 237 -47.67 -23.37 -17.08
N HIS A 238 -47.95 -24.28 -16.14
CA HIS A 238 -47.59 -24.12 -14.73
C HIS A 238 -46.07 -24.19 -14.48
N ILE A 239 -45.38 -25.15 -15.11
CA ILE A 239 -43.92 -25.26 -15.00
C ILE A 239 -43.26 -24.04 -15.63
N GLN A 240 -43.78 -23.55 -16.75
CA GLN A 240 -43.27 -22.35 -17.41
C GLN A 240 -43.45 -21.10 -16.54
N GLU A 241 -44.61 -20.96 -15.89
CA GLU A 241 -44.86 -19.86 -14.95
C GLU A 241 -43.84 -19.88 -13.82
N THR A 242 -43.59 -21.06 -13.23
CA THR A 242 -42.54 -21.24 -12.21
C THR A 242 -41.14 -20.86 -12.73
N VAL A 243 -40.80 -21.27 -13.96
CA VAL A 243 -39.51 -20.92 -14.60
C VAL A 243 -39.37 -19.40 -14.76
N ARG A 244 -40.42 -18.72 -15.20
CA ARG A 244 -40.46 -17.26 -15.38
C ARG A 244 -40.39 -16.52 -14.06
N GLU A 245 -41.11 -16.96 -13.04
CA GLU A 245 -41.09 -16.35 -11.70
C GLU A 245 -39.67 -16.39 -11.11
N ILE A 246 -39.01 -17.54 -11.20
CA ILE A 246 -37.64 -17.71 -10.71
C ILE A 246 -36.66 -16.83 -11.50
N ARG A 247 -36.84 -16.76 -12.82
CA ARG A 247 -36.04 -15.88 -13.69
C ARG A 247 -36.20 -14.41 -13.29
N ASP A 248 -37.45 -13.96 -13.08
CA ASP A 248 -37.75 -12.58 -12.73
C ASP A 248 -37.21 -12.22 -11.33
N GLN A 249 -37.19 -13.17 -10.39
CA GLN A 249 -36.51 -13.00 -9.11
C GLN A 249 -34.99 -12.89 -9.30
N PHE A 250 -34.39 -13.70 -10.18
CA PHE A 250 -32.97 -13.63 -10.48
C PHE A 250 -32.54 -12.27 -11.07
N PHE A 251 -33.34 -11.68 -11.96
CA PHE A 251 -33.05 -10.36 -12.55
C PHE A 251 -33.20 -9.19 -11.58
N LYS A 252 -33.92 -9.38 -10.46
CA LYS A 252 -34.01 -8.39 -9.38
C LYS A 252 -32.77 -8.39 -8.49
N LEU A 253 -31.97 -9.46 -8.52
CA LEU A 253 -30.74 -9.53 -7.74
C LEU A 253 -29.62 -8.75 -8.45
N PRO A 254 -28.84 -7.94 -7.73
CA PRO A 254 -27.75 -7.17 -8.31
C PRO A 254 -26.51 -8.04 -8.57
N LEU A 255 -26.65 -9.07 -9.43
CA LEU A 255 -25.60 -10.06 -9.71
C LEU A 255 -24.30 -9.45 -10.24
N CYS A 256 -24.36 -8.24 -10.81
CA CYS A 256 -23.17 -7.50 -11.23
C CYS A 256 -22.26 -7.11 -10.04
N GLN A 257 -22.80 -7.05 -8.83
CA GLN A 257 -22.05 -6.78 -7.60
C GLN A 257 -21.31 -8.01 -7.07
N LEU A 258 -21.62 -9.21 -7.59
CA LEU A 258 -20.87 -10.42 -7.24
C LEU A 258 -19.45 -10.39 -7.80
N ARG A 259 -19.15 -9.58 -8.83
CA ARG A 259 -17.79 -9.38 -9.35
C ARG A 259 -17.22 -8.07 -8.81
N SER A 260 -16.05 -8.11 -8.19
CA SER A 260 -15.29 -6.90 -7.83
C SER A 260 -15.00 -6.09 -9.11
N ARG A 261 -15.20 -4.76 -9.05
CA ARG A 261 -14.90 -3.86 -10.19
C ARG A 261 -13.41 -3.65 -10.42
N LYS A 262 -12.59 -3.88 -9.39
CA LYS A 262 -11.13 -3.90 -9.44
C LYS A 262 -10.66 -5.16 -8.74
N SER A 263 -9.75 -5.90 -9.37
CA SER A 263 -9.10 -7.04 -8.71
C SER A 263 -8.18 -6.54 -7.60
N ILE A 264 -7.99 -7.31 -6.53
CA ILE A 264 -7.03 -6.94 -5.47
C ILE A 264 -5.61 -6.81 -6.05
N ARG A 265 -5.31 -7.55 -7.13
CA ARG A 265 -4.07 -7.37 -7.91
C ARG A 265 -3.96 -5.94 -8.48
N GLN A 266 -5.02 -5.38 -9.04
CA GLN A 266 -5.00 -3.99 -9.53
C GLN A 266 -4.83 -2.99 -8.38
N LEU A 267 -5.48 -3.21 -7.23
CA LEU A 267 -5.27 -2.35 -6.06
C LEU A 267 -3.81 -2.39 -5.56
N LEU A 268 -3.21 -3.58 -5.53
CA LEU A 268 -1.80 -3.76 -5.16
C LEU A 268 -0.84 -3.11 -6.17
N TRP A 269 -1.15 -3.14 -7.47
CA TRP A 269 -0.36 -2.46 -8.50
C TRP A 269 -0.53 -0.93 -8.45
N ASP A 270 -1.75 -0.44 -8.26
CA ASP A 270 -2.03 1.00 -8.07
C ASP A 270 -1.23 1.56 -6.89
N GLU A 271 -1.07 0.79 -5.80
CA GLU A 271 -0.20 1.16 -4.67
C GLU A 271 1.29 1.15 -5.04
N ILE A 272 1.79 0.12 -5.72
CA ILE A 272 3.20 0.05 -6.16
C ILE A 272 3.55 1.23 -7.06
N ASP A 273 2.67 1.56 -8.02
CA ASP A 273 2.85 2.71 -8.92
C ASP A 273 2.81 4.04 -8.15
N SER A 274 2.03 4.14 -7.06
CA SER A 274 2.01 5.33 -6.20
C SER A 274 3.31 5.55 -5.43
N PHE A 275 4.02 4.47 -5.07
CA PHE A 275 5.35 4.59 -4.46
C PHE A 275 6.38 5.11 -5.46
N ASP A 276 6.31 4.69 -6.73
CA ASP A 276 7.24 5.09 -7.78
C ASP A 276 7.09 6.59 -8.17
N ILE A 277 5.90 7.16 -7.99
CA ILE A 277 5.62 8.60 -8.26
C ILE A 277 6.07 9.50 -7.09
N SER A 278 6.26 8.95 -5.89
CA SER A 278 6.53 9.74 -4.67
C SER A 278 8.00 10.08 -4.44
N VAL A 279 8.94 9.43 -5.14
CA VAL A 279 10.38 9.67 -4.95
C VAL A 279 10.93 10.56 -6.06
N ASP A 280 10.56 11.83 -6.00
CA ASP A 280 11.16 12.90 -6.78
C ASP A 280 12.55 13.23 -6.19
N PHE A 281 13.55 12.37 -6.46
CA PHE A 281 14.93 12.50 -5.97
C PHE A 281 15.58 13.84 -6.33
N GLU A 282 15.04 14.60 -7.29
CA GLU A 282 15.50 15.95 -7.61
C GLU A 282 15.21 16.96 -6.49
N LYS A 283 14.18 16.75 -5.66
CA LYS A 283 13.86 17.61 -4.50
C LYS A 283 14.69 17.30 -3.26
N LEU A 284 15.37 16.15 -3.21
CA LEU A 284 16.27 15.75 -2.12
C LEU A 284 17.72 16.18 -2.33
N LYS A 285 18.03 16.96 -3.38
CA LYS A 285 19.29 17.71 -3.45
C LYS A 285 19.26 18.83 -2.42
N ILE A 286 19.68 18.48 -1.20
CA ILE A 286 20.05 19.41 -0.14
C ILE A 286 21.02 20.43 -0.75
N LYS A 287 20.64 21.71 -0.69
CA LYS A 287 21.52 22.85 -0.97
C LYS A 287 22.47 23.07 0.19
#